data_AF-A0A0C7QIH5-F1
#
_entry.id   AF-A0A0C7QIH5-F1
#
_cell.length_a   1.000
_cell.length_b   1.000
_cell.length_c   1.000
_cell.angle_alpha   90.00
_cell.angle_beta   90.00
_cell.angle_gamma   90.00
#
_symmetry.space_group_name_H-M   'P 1'
#
loop_
_entity.id
_entity.type
_entity.pdbx_description
1 polymer ?
#
loop_
_entity_poly.entity_id
_entity_poly.type
_entity_poly.pdbx_seq_one_letter_code
_entity_poly.pdbx_strand_id
1 'polypeptide(L)'
;MSGAFAGGEGDYVALFEPSALELEKQGKGYVVASIGEESGLIPYTAYSAPVNYIKENKDIIQSFTNAVYKGQVWVQNNSAEDIANAIEPFFTDFNKEDLIFVINRYKSIDAWSHTPILEEESLNLLMDVMEEAGELDKRAPYDKIVDTSFAKESIKNKK
;
A
#
# COMPACT_ATOMS: atom_id res chain seq x y z
N MET A 1 18.49 4.88 6.25
CA MET A 1 18.97 3.51 5.99
C MET A 1 19.74 3.41 4.69
N SER A 2 19.21 3.95 3.57
CA SER A 2 19.92 4.00 2.26
C SER A 2 21.35 4.53 2.32
N GLY A 3 21.60 5.65 3.00
CA GLY A 3 22.94 6.25 3.11
C GLY A 3 23.97 5.41 3.87
N ALA A 4 23.55 4.66 4.90
CA ALA A 4 24.44 3.77 5.66
C ALA A 4 24.84 2.57 4.80
N PHE A 5 23.87 1.95 4.13
CA PHE A 5 24.12 0.87 3.16
C PHE A 5 25.04 1.32 2.02
N ALA A 6 24.77 2.48 1.42
CA ALA A 6 25.64 3.04 0.37
C ALA A 6 27.07 3.39 0.87
N GLY A 7 27.22 3.59 2.18
CA GLY A 7 28.49 3.78 2.88
C GLY A 7 29.22 2.47 3.24
N GLY A 8 28.64 1.30 2.93
CA GLY A 8 29.19 -0.02 3.19
C GLY A 8 28.76 -0.67 4.51
N GLU A 9 27.76 -0.12 5.20
CA GLU A 9 27.21 -0.71 6.42
C GLU A 9 26.08 -1.71 6.10
N GLY A 10 26.30 -2.98 6.42
CA GLY A 10 25.34 -4.07 6.22
C GLY A 10 25.34 -4.66 4.80
N ASP A 11 24.96 -5.93 4.69
CA ASP A 11 24.92 -6.65 3.41
C ASP A 11 23.62 -6.42 2.63
N TYR A 12 22.53 -6.05 3.32
CA TYR A 12 21.21 -5.80 2.76
C TYR A 12 20.51 -4.65 3.47
N VAL A 13 19.57 -4.00 2.77
CA VAL A 13 18.72 -2.94 3.31
C VAL A 13 17.30 -3.06 2.76
N ALA A 14 16.29 -2.92 3.62
CA ALA A 14 14.90 -2.79 3.19
C ALA A 14 14.61 -1.33 2.81
N LEU A 15 14.18 -1.09 1.58
CA LEU A 15 13.86 0.23 1.05
C LEU A 15 12.52 0.21 0.31
N PHE A 16 11.76 1.29 0.46
CA PHE A 16 10.58 1.55 -0.37
C PHE A 16 10.99 2.24 -1.67
N GLU A 17 10.18 2.10 -2.70
CA GLU A 17 10.28 2.99 -3.85
C GLU A 17 9.88 4.41 -3.44
N PRO A 18 10.52 5.44 -4.02
CA PRO A 18 11.51 5.39 -5.11
C PRO A 18 12.98 5.27 -4.64
N SER A 19 13.24 5.15 -3.32
CA SER A 19 14.62 5.11 -2.79
C SER A 19 15.40 3.89 -3.25
N ALA A 20 14.73 2.75 -3.51
CA ALA A 20 15.38 1.59 -4.10
C ALA A 20 15.90 1.91 -5.50
N LEU A 21 15.04 2.41 -6.42
CA LEU A 21 15.45 2.86 -7.76
C LEU A 21 16.60 3.87 -7.73
N GLU A 22 16.56 4.86 -6.85
CA GLU A 22 17.62 5.87 -6.75
C GLU A 22 18.98 5.22 -6.46
N LEU A 23 19.00 4.24 -5.55
CA LEU A 23 20.21 3.54 -5.16
C LEU A 23 20.77 2.67 -6.31
N GLU A 24 19.89 2.04 -7.09
CA GLU A 24 20.26 1.31 -8.32
C GLU A 24 20.89 2.25 -9.35
N LYS A 25 20.29 3.43 -9.57
CA LYS A 25 20.80 4.44 -10.51
C LYS A 25 22.16 5.00 -10.12
N GLN A 26 22.44 5.10 -8.82
CA GLN A 26 23.74 5.53 -8.31
C GLN A 26 24.80 4.42 -8.40
N GLY A 27 24.44 3.20 -8.80
CA GLY A 27 25.33 2.04 -8.83
C GLY A 27 25.78 1.61 -7.43
N LYS A 28 24.98 1.92 -6.41
CA LYS A 28 25.31 1.66 -5.00
C LYS A 28 24.68 0.37 -4.47
N GLY A 29 23.92 -0.33 -5.30
CA GLY A 29 23.22 -1.58 -4.97
C GLY A 29 22.24 -1.95 -6.07
N TYR A 30 21.51 -3.03 -5.87
CA TYR A 30 20.49 -3.54 -6.78
C TYR A 30 19.40 -4.27 -6.00
N VAL A 31 18.19 -4.33 -6.53
CA VAL A 31 17.09 -5.08 -5.90
C VAL A 31 17.32 -6.57 -6.07
N VAL A 32 17.38 -7.31 -4.96
CA VAL A 32 17.56 -8.77 -4.94
C VAL A 32 16.26 -9.55 -4.72
N ALA A 33 15.26 -8.93 -4.07
CA ALA A 33 13.98 -9.53 -3.75
C ALA A 33 12.93 -8.43 -3.44
N SER A 34 11.65 -8.76 -3.62
CA SER A 34 10.53 -7.91 -3.21
C SER A 34 9.90 -8.45 -1.92
N ILE A 35 10.03 -7.71 -0.81
CA ILE A 35 9.39 -8.10 0.45
C ILE A 35 7.86 -8.17 0.28
N GLY A 36 7.29 -7.24 -0.50
CA GLY A 36 5.84 -7.21 -0.73
C GLY A 36 5.33 -8.43 -1.50
N GLU A 37 6.12 -8.96 -2.44
CA GLU A 37 5.78 -10.18 -3.19
C GLU A 37 5.86 -11.42 -2.28
N GLU A 38 6.89 -11.50 -1.44
CA GLU A 38 7.13 -12.64 -0.55
C GLU A 38 6.24 -12.64 0.70
N SER A 39 5.72 -11.48 1.11
CA SER A 39 4.95 -11.37 2.36
C SER A 39 3.53 -11.94 2.31
N GLY A 40 3.05 -12.32 1.12
CA GLY A 40 1.63 -12.63 0.91
C GLY A 40 0.74 -11.39 1.03
N LEU A 41 -0.57 -11.61 1.16
CA LEU A 41 -1.56 -10.53 1.18
C LEU A 41 -1.67 -9.88 2.56
N ILE A 42 -0.76 -8.95 2.86
CA ILE A 42 -0.73 -8.16 4.09
C ILE A 42 -1.29 -6.74 3.84
N PRO A 43 -2.11 -6.19 4.74
CA PRO A 43 -2.63 -4.83 4.61
C PRO A 43 -1.57 -3.77 4.95
N TYR A 44 -0.83 -3.33 3.92
CA TYR A 44 0.19 -2.27 4.08
C TYR A 44 -0.40 -0.87 4.29
N THR A 45 -1.61 -0.60 3.80
CA THR A 45 -2.30 0.69 3.99
C THR A 45 -3.72 0.44 4.44
N ALA A 46 -4.08 1.05 5.57
CA ALA A 46 -5.43 1.06 6.10
C ALA A 46 -5.83 2.48 6.52
N TYR A 47 -7.11 2.81 6.37
CA TYR A 47 -7.67 4.07 6.82
C TYR A 47 -8.48 3.82 8.09
N SER A 48 -8.25 4.64 9.11
CA SER A 48 -8.95 4.53 10.39
C SER A 48 -9.49 5.90 10.82
N ALA A 49 -10.60 5.87 11.56
CA ALA A 49 -11.21 7.05 12.16
C ALA A 49 -11.84 6.68 13.51
N PRO A 50 -12.05 7.64 14.42
CA PRO A 50 -12.74 7.38 15.68
C PRO A 50 -14.14 6.78 15.47
N VAL A 51 -14.51 5.81 16.31
CA VAL A 51 -15.79 5.08 16.20
C VAL A 51 -16.99 6.03 16.25
N ASN A 52 -16.95 7.07 17.08
CA ASN A 52 -18.01 8.09 17.14
C ASN A 52 -18.09 8.90 15.84
N TYR A 53 -16.94 9.27 15.26
CA TYR A 53 -16.90 9.98 13.99
C TYR A 53 -17.54 9.17 12.86
N ILE A 54 -17.22 7.87 12.76
CA ILE A 54 -17.81 6.98 11.74
C ILE A 54 -19.33 6.89 11.92
N LYS A 55 -19.81 6.76 13.16
CA LYS A 55 -21.25 6.67 13.47
C LYS A 55 -22.01 7.94 13.13
N GLU A 56 -21.43 9.10 13.42
CA GLU A 56 -22.04 10.42 13.21
C GLU A 56 -21.94 10.88 11.75
N ASN A 57 -20.94 10.40 11.00
CA ASN A 57 -20.59 10.90 9.66
C ASN A 57 -20.61 9.79 8.59
N LYS A 58 -21.59 8.89 8.65
CA LYS A 58 -21.68 7.73 7.74
C LYS A 58 -21.60 8.11 6.26
N ASP A 59 -22.24 9.20 5.86
CA ASP A 59 -22.24 9.66 4.48
C ASP A 59 -20.84 10.09 4.02
N ILE A 60 -20.07 10.75 4.89
CA ILE A 60 -18.68 11.14 4.61
C ILE A 60 -17.81 9.90 4.48
N ILE A 61 -17.93 8.95 5.41
CA ILE A 61 -17.17 7.69 5.35
C ILE A 61 -17.50 6.93 4.06
N GLN A 62 -18.78 6.79 3.71
CA GLN A 62 -19.20 6.13 2.48
C GLN A 62 -18.66 6.85 1.24
N SER A 63 -18.75 8.18 1.17
CA SER A 63 -18.23 8.96 0.05
C SER A 63 -16.70 8.82 -0.09
N PHE A 64 -15.97 8.81 1.02
CA PHE A 64 -14.53 8.55 1.03
C PHE A 64 -14.21 7.14 0.51
N THR A 65 -14.86 6.11 1.05
CA THR A 65 -14.65 4.71 0.62
C THR A 65 -15.02 4.51 -0.86
N ASN A 66 -16.05 5.21 -1.37
CA ASN A 66 -16.39 5.23 -2.79
C ASN A 66 -15.25 5.83 -3.63
N ALA A 67 -14.66 6.94 -3.20
CA ALA A 67 -13.55 7.58 -3.91
C ALA A 67 -12.30 6.68 -3.94
N VAL A 68 -11.98 6.04 -2.81
CA VAL A 68 -10.87 5.06 -2.73
C VAL A 68 -11.10 3.92 -3.73
N TYR A 69 -12.29 3.32 -3.74
CA TYR A 69 -12.60 2.23 -4.66
C TYR A 69 -12.52 2.66 -6.14
N LYS A 70 -13.02 3.86 -6.47
CA LYS A 70 -12.87 4.43 -7.82
C LYS A 70 -11.40 4.59 -8.21
N GLY A 71 -10.56 5.05 -7.28
CA GLY A 71 -9.11 5.12 -7.47
C GLY A 71 -8.49 3.76 -7.71
N GLN A 72 -8.83 2.75 -6.89
CA GLN A 72 -8.35 1.37 -7.05
C GLN A 72 -8.72 0.81 -8.43
N VAL A 73 -9.98 0.90 -8.83
CA VAL A 73 -10.46 0.44 -10.15
C VAL A 73 -9.75 1.20 -11.28
N TRP A 74 -9.54 2.52 -11.13
CA TRP A 74 -8.85 3.30 -12.15
C TRP A 74 -7.38 2.86 -12.30
N VAL A 75 -6.63 2.72 -11.19
CA VAL A 75 -5.23 2.26 -11.21
C VAL A 75 -5.09 0.88 -11.87
N GLN A 76 -6.01 -0.03 -11.60
CA GLN A 76 -6.00 -1.36 -12.21
C GLN A 76 -6.14 -1.31 -13.73
N ASN A 77 -7.03 -0.44 -14.23
CA ASN A 77 -7.43 -0.41 -15.64
C ASN A 77 -6.61 0.56 -16.49
N ASN A 78 -5.65 1.30 -15.93
CA ASN A 78 -4.86 2.29 -16.65
C ASN A 78 -3.38 1.91 -16.72
N SER A 79 -2.67 2.44 -17.71
CA SER A 79 -1.26 2.16 -17.91
C SER A 79 -0.39 2.83 -16.82
N ALA A 80 0.86 2.39 -16.68
CA ALA A 80 1.80 3.06 -15.78
C ALA A 80 2.04 4.52 -16.18
N GLU A 81 1.98 4.83 -17.47
CA GLU A 81 2.09 6.20 -17.97
C GLU A 81 0.89 7.07 -17.59
N ASP A 82 -0.33 6.55 -17.72
CA ASP A 82 -1.54 7.27 -17.31
C ASP A 82 -1.51 7.55 -15.80
N ILE A 83 -1.13 6.54 -15.00
CA ILE A 83 -0.98 6.69 -13.54
C ILE A 83 0.10 7.72 -13.22
N ALA A 84 1.26 7.66 -13.87
CA ALA A 84 2.34 8.63 -13.66
C ALA A 84 1.87 10.06 -13.95
N ASN A 85 1.18 10.29 -15.08
CA ASN A 85 0.62 11.60 -15.43
C ASN A 85 -0.37 12.11 -14.37
N ALA A 86 -1.18 11.22 -13.79
CA ALA A 86 -2.17 11.59 -12.79
C ALA A 86 -1.54 11.98 -11.44
N ILE A 87 -0.39 11.38 -11.09
CA ILE A 87 0.26 11.58 -9.79
C ILE A 87 1.45 12.54 -9.84
N GLU A 88 2.04 12.80 -11.00
CA GLU A 88 3.22 13.66 -11.19
C GLU A 88 3.19 14.98 -10.39
N PRO A 89 2.06 15.72 -10.32
CA PRO A 89 2.00 16.96 -9.52
C PRO A 89 2.27 16.79 -8.03
N PHE A 90 2.15 15.56 -7.49
CA PHE A 90 2.39 15.24 -6.08
C PHE A 90 3.82 14.72 -5.82
N PHE A 91 4.62 14.50 -6.87
CA PHE A 91 5.97 13.91 -6.79
C PHE A 91 7.00 14.82 -7.47
N THR A 92 7.23 16.01 -6.91
CA THR A 92 8.09 17.05 -7.53
C THR A 92 9.56 16.70 -7.64
N ASP A 93 10.02 15.72 -6.86
CA ASP A 93 11.43 15.32 -6.80
C ASP A 93 11.76 14.18 -7.78
N PHE A 94 10.76 13.69 -8.53
CA PHE A 94 10.90 12.56 -9.44
C PHE A 94 10.52 12.96 -10.86
N ASN A 95 11.33 12.51 -11.82
CA ASN A 95 10.94 12.63 -13.22
C ASN A 95 9.86 11.59 -13.57
N LYS A 96 9.12 11.85 -14.64
CA LYS A 96 8.03 11.00 -15.10
C LYS A 96 8.51 9.57 -15.44
N GLU A 97 9.71 9.42 -16.00
CA GLU A 97 10.27 8.12 -16.34
C GLU A 97 10.46 7.24 -15.10
N ASP A 98 10.87 7.82 -13.98
CA ASP A 98 11.07 7.14 -12.70
C ASP A 98 9.74 6.74 -12.07
N LEU A 99 8.73 7.61 -12.15
CA LEU A 99 7.38 7.27 -11.72
C LEU A 99 6.84 6.08 -12.52
N ILE A 100 6.96 6.10 -13.85
CA ILE A 100 6.53 5.00 -14.72
C ILE A 100 7.24 3.69 -14.34
N PHE A 101 8.55 3.75 -14.11
CA PHE A 101 9.34 2.58 -13.73
C PHE A 101 8.88 1.99 -12.39
N VAL A 102 8.74 2.83 -11.36
CA VAL A 102 8.24 2.43 -10.03
C VAL A 102 6.83 1.85 -10.10
N ILE A 103 5.94 2.49 -10.86
CA ILE A 103 4.58 2.03 -11.04
C ILE A 103 4.56 0.65 -11.70
N ASN A 104 5.35 0.43 -12.75
CA ASN A 104 5.45 -0.88 -13.39
C ASN A 104 5.94 -1.97 -12.43
N ARG A 105 6.90 -1.65 -11.56
CA ARG A 105 7.41 -2.57 -10.54
C ARG A 105 6.33 -2.96 -9.53
N TYR A 106 5.52 -2.00 -9.07
CA TYR A 106 4.38 -2.31 -8.21
C TYR A 106 3.28 -3.10 -8.94
N LYS A 107 3.02 -2.83 -10.23
CA LYS A 107 2.06 -3.60 -11.04
C LYS A 107 2.53 -5.04 -11.25
N SER A 108 3.82 -5.29 -11.44
CA SER A 108 4.33 -6.64 -11.74
C SER A 108 4.15 -7.62 -10.58
N ILE A 109 4.03 -7.12 -9.34
CA ILE A 109 3.81 -7.93 -8.14
C ILE A 109 2.39 -7.80 -7.57
N ASP A 110 1.47 -7.18 -8.30
CA ASP A 110 0.09 -6.92 -7.87
C ASP A 110 -0.01 -6.19 -6.50
N ALA A 111 0.82 -5.18 -6.28
CA ALA A 111 1.00 -4.55 -4.97
C ALA A 111 -0.25 -3.80 -4.43
N TRP A 112 -1.17 -3.37 -5.30
CA TRP A 112 -2.32 -2.54 -4.90
C TRP A 112 -3.58 -3.37 -4.76
N SER A 113 -4.27 -3.23 -3.62
CA SER A 113 -5.53 -3.93 -3.37
C SER A 113 -6.60 -3.62 -4.41
N HIS A 114 -7.28 -4.67 -4.84
CA HIS A 114 -8.31 -4.60 -5.90
C HIS A 114 -9.64 -4.04 -5.42
N THR A 115 -9.87 -4.10 -4.11
CA THR A 115 -11.09 -3.63 -3.46
C THR A 115 -10.75 -2.90 -2.17
N PRO A 116 -11.67 -2.08 -1.62
CA PRO A 116 -11.47 -1.44 -0.32
C PRO A 116 -11.73 -2.39 0.86
N ILE A 117 -11.96 -3.68 0.62
CA ILE A 117 -12.20 -4.65 1.70
C ILE A 117 -10.86 -5.03 2.31
N LEU A 118 -10.74 -4.75 3.61
CA LEU A 118 -9.70 -5.32 4.45
C LEU A 118 -10.13 -6.72 4.89
N GLU A 119 -9.60 -7.77 4.25
CA GLU A 119 -9.96 -9.16 4.56
C GLU A 119 -9.43 -9.58 5.95
N GLU A 120 -10.16 -10.47 6.62
CA GLU A 120 -9.79 -10.95 7.96
C GLU A 120 -8.51 -11.79 7.92
N GLU A 121 -8.36 -12.63 6.90
CA GLU A 121 -7.16 -13.45 6.68
C GLU A 121 -5.92 -12.58 6.48
N SER A 122 -6.04 -11.47 5.76
CA SER A 122 -4.95 -10.53 5.55
C SER A 122 -4.53 -9.82 6.84
N LEU A 123 -5.49 -9.41 7.67
CA LEU A 123 -5.17 -8.83 8.98
C LEU A 123 -4.56 -9.86 9.93
N ASN A 124 -5.04 -11.10 9.88
CA ASN A 124 -4.46 -12.19 10.67
C ASN A 124 -3.01 -12.46 10.27
N LEU A 125 -2.70 -12.47 8.98
CA LEU A 125 -1.33 -12.62 8.50
C LEU A 125 -0.41 -11.49 8.99
N LEU A 126 -0.89 -10.25 9.02
CA LEU A 126 -0.14 -9.14 9.64
C LEU A 126 0.12 -9.40 11.13
N MET A 127 -0.90 -9.83 11.88
CA MET A 127 -0.74 -10.13 13.30
C MET A 127 0.19 -11.32 13.53
N ASP A 128 0.22 -12.32 12.65
CA ASP A 128 1.19 -13.43 12.69
C ASP A 128 2.62 -12.89 12.59
N VAL A 129 2.90 -12.04 11.60
CA VAL A 129 4.22 -11.39 11.43
C VAL A 129 4.60 -10.57 12.65
N MET A 130 3.67 -9.81 13.24
CA MET A 130 3.94 -9.01 14.43
C MET A 130 4.19 -9.88 15.68
N GLU A 131 3.47 -10.99 15.83
CA GLU A 131 3.70 -11.96 16.92
C GLU A 131 5.05 -12.66 16.79
N GLU A 132 5.41 -13.11 15.58
CA GLU A 132 6.71 -13.72 15.31
C GLU A 132 7.87 -12.74 15.57
N ALA A 133 7.67 -11.46 15.28
CA ALA A 133 8.63 -10.40 15.59
C ALA A 133 8.70 -10.05 17.08
N GLY A 134 7.74 -10.52 17.91
CA GLY A 134 7.63 -10.14 19.32
C GLY A 134 7.06 -8.74 19.56
N GLU A 135 6.40 -8.15 18.57
CA GLU A 135 5.84 -6.79 18.58
C GLU A 135 4.33 -6.74 18.88
N LEU A 136 3.68 -7.91 19.07
CA LEU A 136 2.26 -8.01 19.40
C LEU A 136 2.02 -8.92 20.61
N ASP A 137 1.70 -8.32 21.76
CA ASP A 137 1.37 -9.06 22.98
C ASP A 137 -0.01 -9.72 22.91
N LYS A 138 -0.96 -9.11 22.17
CA LYS A 138 -2.35 -9.55 22.13
C LYS A 138 -3.00 -9.17 20.81
N ARG A 139 -3.59 -10.16 20.13
CA ARG A 139 -4.38 -9.97 18.91
C ARG A 139 -5.60 -9.07 19.12
N ALA A 140 -5.84 -8.22 18.13
CA ALA A 140 -7.07 -7.44 18.04
C ALA A 140 -8.16 -8.28 17.35
N PRO A 141 -9.37 -8.39 17.92
CA PRO A 141 -10.47 -9.08 17.24
C PRO A 141 -10.90 -8.29 16.01
N TYR A 142 -10.90 -8.93 14.83
CA TYR A 142 -11.19 -8.30 13.54
C TYR A 142 -12.50 -7.51 13.56
N ASP A 143 -13.58 -8.11 14.08
CA ASP A 143 -14.92 -7.51 14.17
C ASP A 143 -15.01 -6.28 15.09
N LYS A 144 -13.98 -6.00 15.89
CA LYS A 144 -13.92 -4.81 16.75
C LYS A 144 -13.18 -3.65 16.11
N ILE A 145 -12.32 -3.91 15.14
CA ILE A 145 -11.44 -2.89 14.54
C ILE A 145 -11.66 -2.71 13.04
N VAL A 146 -12.42 -3.58 12.39
CA VAL A 146 -12.74 -3.49 10.96
C VAL A 146 -14.26 -3.43 10.74
N ASP A 147 -14.69 -2.43 9.97
CA ASP A 147 -16.06 -2.34 9.44
C ASP A 147 -16.01 -2.39 7.91
N THR A 148 -16.42 -3.53 7.34
CA THR A 148 -16.44 -3.74 5.87
C THR A 148 -17.74 -3.29 5.21
N SER A 149 -18.71 -2.75 5.97
CA SER A 149 -20.02 -2.39 5.41
C SER A 149 -19.90 -1.32 4.31
N PHE A 150 -19.12 -0.27 4.55
CA PHE A 150 -18.88 0.80 3.57
C PHE A 150 -18.15 0.29 2.32
N ALA A 151 -17.13 -0.56 2.51
CA ALA A 151 -16.37 -1.18 1.43
C ALA A 151 -17.25 -2.06 0.53
N LYS A 152 -18.08 -2.92 1.13
CA LYS A 152 -19.04 -3.77 0.43
C LYS A 152 -20.07 -2.95 -0.33
N GLU A 153 -20.53 -1.85 0.23
CA GLU A 153 -21.48 -0.96 -0.43
C GLU A 153 -20.87 -0.24 -1.64
N SER A 154 -19.61 0.23 -1.54
CA SER A 154 -18.88 0.81 -2.67
C SER A 154 -18.78 -0.14 -3.86
N ILE A 155 -18.53 -1.43 -3.59
CA ILE A 155 -18.37 -2.45 -4.64
C ILE A 155 -19.69 -2.77 -5.32
N LYS A 156 -20.81 -2.78 -4.58
CA LYS A 156 -22.15 -3.03 -5.14
C LYS A 156 -22.62 -1.88 -6.02
N ASN A 157 -22.40 -0.65 -5.58
CA ASN A 157 -22.87 0.55 -6.26
C ASN A 157 -21.91 1.02 -7.37
N LYS A 158 -21.55 0.15 -8.33
CA LYS A 158 -20.67 0.46 -9.49
C LYS A 158 -21.27 1.54 -10.42
N LYS A 159 -21.42 2.78 -9.92
CA LYS A 159 -21.73 3.98 -10.68
C LYS A 159 -20.48 4.78 -10.96
#